data_AF-A0AA41NI42-F1
#
_entry.id   AF-A0AA41NI42-F1
#
_cell.length_a   1.000
_cell.length_b   1.000
_cell.length_c   1.000
_cell.angle_alpha   90.00
_cell.angle_beta   90.00
_cell.angle_gamma   90.00
#
_symmetry.space_group_name_H-M   'P 1'
#
loop_
_entity.id
_entity.type
_entity.pdbx_description
1 polymer ?
#
loop_
_entity_poly.entity_id
_entity_poly.type
_entity_poly.pdbx_seq_one_letter_code
_entity_poly.pdbx_strand_id
1 'polypeptide(L)'
;MEPRRAAPGPPGWRPRVPSGSATAAELVYHLAGALGTELQLLARRFGPEAAAGLVPLVVRALELLEKAAVGPSPDSLQVSAQQAELELRWLRQENEHLRRELRSPQEERALLQQLKEVTDRQRDELRAYNRDLLQRSQETEALQEQLQRLLLVNVELRHKLAAVQAQLRAAQDRERAHELPLKSPDKHAEEQRRKPDPITPEDPVYTPLQPEHPPEAGQCGLSREEVEQILQERNELKTNVFLLKEELAYFQRELLTDHRVPGLLLEAMKVAVRKQRKKIKAKMLGTPEEAESSDDEDGSWLLLSSNKGDDPPPPESRIQSFFGSWFQNEAEVPEAKTSNTTPSELGGEEETPHLEPVGTPPAPNS
;
A
#
# COMPACT_ATOMS: atom_id res chain seq x y z
N MET A 1 -3.67 45.63 82.56
CA MET A 1 -2.52 45.51 81.64
C MET A 1 -3.04 45.73 80.23
N GLU A 2 -2.89 46.94 79.69
CA GLU A 2 -2.87 47.15 78.22
C GLU A 2 -1.49 46.72 77.68
N PRO A 3 -1.29 46.34 76.39
CA PRO A 3 -1.69 47.05 75.17
C PRO A 3 -2.27 46.10 74.08
N ARG A 4 -2.74 46.49 72.87
CA ARG A 4 -2.17 47.41 71.89
C ARG A 4 -3.22 47.76 70.83
N ARG A 5 -3.27 49.05 70.49
CA ARG A 5 -3.97 49.62 69.33
C ARG A 5 -3.59 48.91 68.02
N ALA A 6 -4.58 48.69 67.17
CA ALA A 6 -4.42 48.76 65.71
C ALA A 6 -5.40 49.82 65.19
N ALA A 7 -4.86 50.83 64.52
CA ALA A 7 -5.60 51.90 63.83
C ALA A 7 -6.06 51.42 62.43
N PRO A 8 -7.00 52.13 61.78
CA PRO A 8 -7.97 51.55 60.85
C PRO A 8 -7.51 51.53 59.39
N GLY A 9 -7.85 50.46 58.67
CA GLY A 9 -7.96 50.47 57.21
C GLY A 9 -9.32 51.00 56.77
N PRO A 10 -9.45 51.58 55.56
CA PRO A 10 -10.55 52.47 55.19
C PRO A 10 -11.91 51.75 55.11
N PRO A 11 -13.02 52.47 55.33
CA PRO A 11 -14.36 51.91 55.20
C PRO A 11 -14.63 51.61 53.72
N GLY A 12 -14.49 50.34 53.34
CA GLY A 12 -15.15 49.82 52.17
C GLY A 12 -16.66 49.95 52.40
N TRP A 13 -17.28 50.91 51.73
CA TRP A 13 -18.72 51.01 51.64
C TRP A 13 -19.26 49.73 51.01
N ARG A 14 -19.64 48.77 51.85
CA ARG A 14 -20.57 47.71 51.48
C ARG A 14 -21.92 48.08 52.06
N PRO A 15 -22.88 48.53 51.25
CA PRO A 15 -24.27 48.46 51.63
C PRO A 15 -24.61 46.99 51.95
N ARG A 16 -25.02 46.73 53.19
CA ARG A 16 -25.64 45.46 53.58
C ARG A 16 -26.92 45.32 52.77
N VAL A 17 -26.97 44.34 51.88
CA VAL A 17 -28.23 43.82 51.35
C VAL A 17 -28.57 42.58 52.19
N PRO A 18 -29.79 42.49 52.75
CA PRO A 18 -30.18 41.37 53.59
C PRO A 18 -30.36 40.09 52.76
N SER A 19 -30.06 38.97 53.39
CA SER A 19 -30.14 37.62 52.85
C SER A 19 -31.56 37.22 52.42
N GLY A 20 -31.71 37.02 51.13
CA GLY A 20 -32.51 35.97 50.48
C GLY A 20 -31.74 35.62 49.20
N SER A 21 -31.56 34.34 48.87
CA SER A 21 -30.91 33.96 47.61
C SER A 21 -31.83 34.32 46.44
N ALA A 22 -31.85 35.59 46.06
CA ALA A 22 -32.58 36.01 44.89
C ALA A 22 -32.00 35.24 43.70
N THR A 23 -32.86 34.50 42.99
CA THR A 23 -32.43 33.79 41.78
C THR A 23 -31.85 34.79 40.78
N ALA A 24 -30.95 34.36 39.90
CA ALA A 24 -30.37 35.26 38.91
C ALA A 24 -31.45 35.95 38.06
N ALA A 25 -32.60 35.29 37.83
CA ALA A 25 -33.77 35.86 37.19
C ALA A 25 -34.46 36.96 38.03
N GLU A 26 -34.61 36.78 39.34
CA GLU A 26 -35.16 37.81 40.23
C GLU A 26 -34.31 39.10 40.23
N LEU A 27 -32.98 38.95 40.20
CA LEU A 27 -32.07 40.10 40.07
C LEU A 27 -32.26 40.84 38.74
N VAL A 28 -32.47 40.11 37.63
CA VAL A 28 -32.77 40.68 36.31
C VAL A 28 -34.09 41.45 36.33
N TYR A 29 -35.14 40.94 36.99
CA TYR A 29 -36.42 41.66 37.12
C TYR A 29 -36.31 42.92 38.00
N HIS A 30 -35.55 42.87 39.10
CA HIS A 30 -35.29 44.07 39.92
C HIS A 30 -34.51 45.15 39.15
N LEU A 31 -33.51 44.74 38.36
CA LEU A 31 -32.77 45.62 37.46
C LEU A 31 -33.67 46.22 36.37
N ALA A 32 -34.54 45.42 35.76
CA ALA A 32 -35.50 45.89 34.75
C ALA A 32 -36.42 46.98 35.31
N GLY A 33 -36.95 46.79 36.54
CA GLY A 33 -37.77 47.80 37.21
C GLY A 33 -37.03 49.10 37.49
N ALA A 34 -35.79 49.03 37.98
CA ALA A 34 -34.95 50.20 38.23
C ALA A 34 -34.63 50.96 36.92
N LEU A 35 -34.23 50.24 35.87
CA LEU A 35 -33.96 50.82 34.55
C LEU A 35 -35.22 51.45 33.95
N GLY A 36 -36.39 50.84 34.10
CA GLY A 36 -37.66 51.41 33.67
C GLY A 36 -37.97 52.77 34.33
N THR A 37 -37.70 52.91 35.63
CA THR A 37 -37.90 54.20 36.33
C THR A 37 -36.94 55.29 35.87
N GLU A 38 -35.68 54.94 35.58
CA GLU A 38 -34.67 55.88 35.05
C GLU A 38 -34.97 56.30 33.61
N LEU A 39 -35.43 55.37 32.77
CA LEU A 39 -35.88 55.69 31.41
C LEU A 39 -37.13 56.59 31.41
N GLN A 40 -38.03 56.41 32.37
CA GLN A 40 -39.17 57.32 32.57
C GLN A 40 -38.73 58.73 33.00
N LEU A 41 -37.71 58.83 33.85
CA LEU A 41 -37.12 60.11 34.26
C LEU A 41 -36.40 60.80 33.09
N LEU A 42 -35.72 60.03 32.23
CA LEU A 42 -35.09 60.54 31.01
C LEU A 42 -36.14 61.10 30.04
N ALA A 43 -37.23 60.37 29.81
CA ALA A 43 -38.35 60.81 28.98
C ALA A 43 -39.02 62.09 29.52
N ARG A 44 -39.13 62.24 30.86
CA ARG A 44 -39.66 63.47 31.49
C ARG A 44 -38.74 64.68 31.34
N ARG A 45 -37.42 64.49 31.26
CA ARG A 45 -36.44 65.58 31.23
C ARG A 45 -36.05 66.02 29.81
N PHE A 46 -35.99 65.07 28.87
CA PHE A 46 -35.49 65.31 27.50
C PHE A 46 -36.53 65.03 26.41
N GLY A 47 -37.78 64.73 26.80
CA GLY A 47 -38.85 64.38 25.88
C GLY A 47 -38.89 62.87 25.57
N PRO A 48 -40.05 62.36 25.10
CA PRO A 48 -40.25 60.94 24.84
C PRO A 48 -39.33 60.40 23.71
N GLU A 49 -38.96 61.26 22.76
CA GLU A 49 -38.09 60.93 21.61
C GLU A 49 -36.70 60.46 22.04
N ALA A 50 -36.16 61.00 23.14
CA ALA A 50 -34.85 60.62 23.66
C ALA A 50 -34.82 59.22 24.27
N ALA A 51 -35.97 58.70 24.72
CA ALA A 51 -36.11 57.40 25.35
C ALA A 51 -36.68 56.33 24.39
N ALA A 52 -37.43 56.74 23.36
CA ALA A 52 -38.11 55.84 22.42
C ALA A 52 -37.16 54.85 21.70
N GLY A 53 -35.98 55.31 21.28
CA GLY A 53 -34.99 54.44 20.63
C GLY A 53 -34.17 53.56 21.58
N LEU A 54 -33.99 53.99 22.84
CA LEU A 54 -33.16 53.28 23.81
C LEU A 54 -33.92 52.11 24.46
N VAL A 55 -35.22 52.29 24.68
CA VAL A 55 -36.07 51.32 25.36
C VAL A 55 -36.03 49.94 24.69
N PRO A 56 -36.29 49.77 23.37
CA PRO A 56 -36.24 48.47 22.70
C PRO A 56 -34.89 47.73 22.85
N LEU A 57 -33.77 48.46 22.86
CA LEU A 57 -32.44 47.88 23.03
C LEU A 57 -32.20 47.38 24.46
N VAL A 58 -32.69 48.14 25.45
CA VAL A 58 -32.64 47.74 26.87
C VAL A 58 -33.53 46.53 27.12
N VAL A 59 -34.72 46.47 26.52
CA VAL A 59 -35.58 45.28 26.54
C VAL A 59 -34.81 44.10 26.00
N ARG A 60 -34.26 44.21 24.78
CA ARG A 60 -33.52 43.15 24.09
C ARG A 60 -32.32 42.63 24.88
N ALA A 61 -31.62 43.49 25.62
CA ALA A 61 -30.54 43.09 26.51
C ALA A 61 -31.06 42.31 27.74
N LEU A 62 -32.16 42.76 28.36
CA LEU A 62 -32.79 42.12 29.53
C LEU A 62 -33.41 40.76 29.16
N GLU A 63 -34.21 40.69 28.09
CA GLU A 63 -34.00 39.76 26.97
C GLU A 63 -33.13 38.52 27.19
N LEU A 64 -31.90 38.72 26.72
CA LEU A 64 -30.86 37.72 26.66
C LEU A 64 -30.32 37.37 28.05
N LEU A 65 -30.33 38.34 28.98
CA LEU A 65 -29.93 38.14 30.36
C LEU A 65 -30.88 37.22 31.13
N GLU A 66 -32.19 37.36 30.94
CA GLU A 66 -33.19 36.46 31.56
C GLU A 66 -33.04 35.04 31.01
N LYS A 67 -32.89 34.87 29.69
CA LYS A 67 -32.65 33.56 29.07
C LYS A 67 -31.38 32.88 29.60
N ALA A 68 -30.31 33.64 29.78
CA ALA A 68 -29.05 33.14 30.33
C ALA A 68 -29.15 32.83 31.84
N ALA A 69 -29.92 33.61 32.60
CA ALA A 69 -30.09 33.46 34.04
C ALA A 69 -31.03 32.30 34.43
N VAL A 70 -32.05 32.02 33.62
CA VAL A 70 -32.97 30.89 33.81
C VAL A 70 -32.35 29.57 33.37
N GLY A 71 -31.34 29.62 32.48
CA GLY A 71 -30.67 28.43 31.93
C GLY A 71 -31.57 27.65 30.96
N PRO A 72 -31.02 26.64 30.25
CA PRO A 72 -31.85 25.72 29.47
C PRO A 72 -32.84 25.04 30.40
N SER A 73 -34.12 24.98 30.01
CA SER A 73 -35.15 24.39 30.86
C SER A 73 -34.78 22.95 31.22
N PRO A 74 -35.13 22.48 32.44
CA PRO A 74 -34.83 21.11 32.86
C PRO A 74 -35.40 20.09 31.87
N ASP A 75 -36.56 20.38 31.28
CA ASP A 75 -37.19 19.56 30.26
C ASP A 75 -36.36 19.51 28.96
N SER A 76 -35.75 20.62 28.53
CA SER A 76 -34.92 20.67 27.33
C SER A 76 -33.58 19.93 27.53
N LEU A 77 -32.97 20.06 28.70
CA LEU A 77 -31.80 19.26 29.09
C LEU A 77 -32.13 17.77 29.16
N GLN A 78 -33.28 17.43 29.74
CA GLN A 78 -33.72 16.04 29.86
C GLN A 78 -34.00 15.42 28.48
N VAL A 79 -34.62 16.16 27.57
CA VAL A 79 -34.82 15.72 26.18
C VAL A 79 -33.48 15.52 25.46
N SER A 80 -32.52 16.44 25.60
CA SER A 80 -31.18 16.25 25.01
C SER A 80 -30.42 15.06 25.59
N ALA A 81 -30.58 14.79 26.89
CA ALA A 81 -29.95 13.65 27.55
C ALA A 81 -30.58 12.33 27.06
N GLN A 82 -31.91 12.30 26.93
CA GLN A 82 -32.62 11.13 26.38
C GLN A 82 -32.23 10.86 24.92
N GLN A 83 -32.08 11.91 24.11
CA GLN A 83 -31.60 11.79 22.72
C GLN A 83 -30.18 11.21 22.68
N ALA A 84 -29.25 11.73 23.49
CA ALA A 84 -27.89 11.22 23.57
C ALA A 84 -27.83 9.75 24.06
N GLU A 85 -28.72 9.34 24.96
CA GLU A 85 -28.83 7.94 25.39
C GLU A 85 -29.28 7.02 24.25
N LEU A 86 -30.23 7.45 23.43
CA LEU A 86 -30.71 6.69 22.28
C LEU A 86 -29.61 6.55 21.22
N GLU A 87 -28.88 7.63 20.94
CA GLU A 87 -27.72 7.60 20.04
C GLU A 87 -26.65 6.64 20.54
N LEU A 88 -26.34 6.66 21.84
CA LEU A 88 -25.35 5.76 22.43
C LEU A 88 -25.79 4.29 22.35
N ARG A 89 -27.10 4.01 22.51
CA ARG A 89 -27.65 2.67 22.33
C ARG A 89 -27.56 2.22 20.87
N TRP A 90 -27.89 3.11 19.93
CA TRP A 90 -27.75 2.83 18.50
C TRP A 90 -26.31 2.56 18.11
N LEU A 91 -25.37 3.43 18.51
CA LEU A 91 -23.94 3.25 18.26
C LEU A 91 -23.39 1.95 18.85
N ARG A 92 -23.88 1.52 20.03
CA ARG A 92 -23.49 0.23 20.62
C ARG A 92 -23.98 -0.95 19.78
N GLN A 93 -25.22 -0.91 19.31
CA GLN A 93 -25.77 -1.95 18.44
C GLN A 93 -25.04 -2.01 17.10
N GLU A 94 -24.76 -0.84 16.51
CA GLU A 94 -23.99 -0.74 15.27
C GLU A 94 -22.55 -1.24 15.48
N ASN A 95 -21.90 -0.91 16.60
CA ASN A 95 -20.56 -1.41 16.89
C ASN A 95 -20.55 -2.94 17.10
N GLU A 96 -21.57 -3.51 17.73
CA GLU A 96 -21.73 -4.96 17.83
C GLU A 96 -21.99 -5.60 16.46
N HIS A 97 -22.78 -4.96 15.60
CA HIS A 97 -23.04 -5.41 14.24
C HIS A 97 -21.75 -5.41 13.41
N LEU A 98 -21.06 -4.27 13.37
CA LEU A 98 -19.76 -4.13 12.71
C LEU A 98 -18.74 -5.11 13.25
N ARG A 99 -18.73 -5.41 14.56
CA ARG A 99 -17.86 -6.46 15.14
C ARG A 99 -18.21 -7.89 14.73
N ARG A 100 -19.46 -8.14 14.31
CA ARG A 100 -19.87 -9.41 13.73
C ARG A 100 -19.54 -9.47 12.23
N GLU A 101 -19.58 -8.33 11.53
CA GLU A 101 -19.25 -8.19 10.11
C GLU A 101 -17.74 -8.14 9.81
N LEU A 102 -16.97 -7.41 10.63
CA LEU A 102 -15.51 -7.52 10.69
C LEU A 102 -15.21 -8.95 11.10
N ARG A 103 -14.77 -9.77 10.12
CA ARG A 103 -14.42 -11.20 10.19
C ARG A 103 -14.78 -11.83 11.53
N SER A 104 -15.76 -12.74 11.54
CA SER A 104 -16.19 -13.36 12.78
C SER A 104 -14.96 -13.85 13.56
N PRO A 105 -14.86 -13.59 14.87
CA PRO A 105 -13.68 -13.99 15.67
C PRO A 105 -13.41 -15.50 15.60
N GLN A 106 -14.38 -16.27 15.13
CA GLN A 106 -14.27 -17.70 14.85
C GLN A 106 -13.53 -18.00 13.54
N GLU A 107 -13.75 -17.23 12.47
CA GLU A 107 -12.96 -17.31 11.23
C GLU A 107 -11.51 -16.90 11.46
N GLU A 108 -11.25 -15.85 12.25
CA GLU A 108 -9.89 -15.45 12.61
C GLU A 108 -9.17 -16.56 13.39
N ARG A 109 -9.85 -17.19 14.35
CA ARG A 109 -9.31 -18.36 15.08
C ARG A 109 -9.05 -19.55 14.15
N ALA A 110 -9.95 -19.82 13.21
CA ALA A 110 -9.77 -20.90 12.23
C ALA A 110 -8.56 -20.64 11.32
N LEU A 111 -8.39 -19.40 10.84
CA LEU A 111 -7.24 -19.00 10.04
C LEU A 111 -5.94 -19.11 10.85
N LEU A 112 -5.93 -18.68 12.11
CA LEU A 112 -4.76 -18.84 12.98
C LEU A 112 -4.43 -20.31 13.25
N GLN A 113 -5.43 -21.18 13.37
CA GLN A 113 -5.22 -22.62 13.48
C GLN A 113 -4.61 -23.19 12.18
N GLN A 114 -5.13 -22.82 11.02
CA GLN A 114 -4.57 -23.23 9.73
C GLN A 114 -3.13 -22.76 9.55
N LEU A 115 -2.83 -21.50 9.88
CA LEU A 115 -1.48 -20.96 9.85
C LEU A 115 -0.54 -21.71 10.81
N LYS A 116 -1.02 -22.03 12.01
CA LYS A 116 -0.27 -22.83 12.97
C LYS A 116 0.04 -24.21 12.43
N GLU A 117 -0.95 -24.90 11.86
CA GLU A 117 -0.76 -26.22 11.27
C GLU A 117 0.25 -26.20 10.11
N VAL A 118 0.15 -25.22 9.21
CA VAL A 118 1.12 -25.07 8.11
C VAL A 118 2.52 -24.79 8.66
N THR A 119 2.64 -23.93 9.68
CA THR A 119 3.92 -23.63 10.32
C THR A 119 4.51 -24.87 10.99
N ASP A 120 3.68 -25.66 11.68
CA ASP A 120 4.14 -26.89 12.36
C ASP A 120 4.55 -27.96 11.33
N ARG A 121 3.79 -28.11 10.22
CA ARG A 121 4.19 -28.97 9.09
C ARG A 121 5.54 -28.56 8.50
N GLN A 122 5.73 -27.26 8.21
CA GLN A 122 7.00 -26.74 7.69
C GLN A 122 8.16 -26.98 8.66
N ARG A 123 7.94 -26.84 9.98
CA ARG A 123 8.96 -27.16 10.98
C ARG A 123 9.33 -28.64 10.98
N ASP A 124 8.35 -29.53 10.85
CA ASP A 124 8.58 -30.96 10.80
C ASP A 124 9.27 -31.39 9.50
N GLU A 125 8.91 -30.80 8.36
CA GLU A 125 9.61 -30.96 7.09
C GLU A 125 11.06 -30.51 7.20
N LEU A 126 11.33 -29.32 7.77
CA LEU A 126 12.69 -28.85 8.01
C LEU A 126 13.48 -29.79 8.93
N ARG A 127 12.84 -30.36 9.95
CA ARG A 127 13.49 -31.36 10.82
C ARG A 127 13.81 -32.65 10.07
N ALA A 128 12.92 -33.10 9.18
CA ALA A 128 13.15 -34.27 8.34
C ALA A 128 14.31 -34.01 7.36
N TYR A 129 14.26 -32.90 6.61
CA TYR A 129 15.33 -32.52 5.69
C TYR A 129 16.69 -32.37 6.38
N ASN A 130 16.75 -31.82 7.59
CA ASN A 130 18.00 -31.74 8.35
C ASN A 130 18.56 -33.12 8.71
N ARG A 131 17.70 -34.10 9.06
CA ARG A 131 18.15 -35.47 9.33
C ARG A 131 18.67 -36.14 8.06
N ASP A 132 17.96 -35.99 6.96
CA ASP A 132 18.38 -36.54 5.67
C ASP A 132 19.70 -35.91 5.19
N LEU A 133 19.85 -34.60 5.37
CA LEU A 133 21.09 -33.88 5.05
C LEU A 133 22.26 -34.39 5.89
N LEU A 134 22.05 -34.59 7.19
CA LEU A 134 23.07 -35.13 8.09
C LEU A 134 23.44 -36.58 7.72
N GLN A 135 22.46 -37.41 7.35
CA GLN A 135 22.74 -38.76 6.89
C GLN A 135 23.57 -38.75 5.60
N ARG A 136 23.18 -37.92 4.62
CA ARG A 136 23.95 -37.77 3.38
C ARG A 136 25.35 -37.23 3.64
N SER A 137 25.53 -36.29 4.57
CA SER A 137 26.86 -35.79 4.90
C SER A 137 27.74 -36.91 5.47
N GLN A 138 27.21 -37.72 6.39
CA GLN A 138 27.92 -38.90 6.94
C GLN A 138 28.27 -39.92 5.84
N GLU A 139 27.37 -40.18 4.90
CA GLU A 139 27.64 -41.05 3.75
C GLU A 139 28.76 -40.48 2.87
N THR A 140 28.74 -39.18 2.59
CA THR A 140 29.82 -38.54 1.82
C THR A 140 31.17 -38.58 2.54
N GLU A 141 31.19 -38.38 3.86
CA GLU A 141 32.41 -38.50 4.68
C GLU A 141 32.94 -39.94 4.64
N ALA A 142 32.07 -40.94 4.81
CA ALA A 142 32.46 -42.35 4.74
C ALA A 142 33.03 -42.73 3.36
N LEU A 143 32.43 -42.23 2.26
CA LEU A 143 32.95 -42.43 0.91
C LEU A 143 34.29 -41.72 0.69
N GLN A 144 34.47 -40.52 1.24
CA GLN A 144 35.75 -39.80 1.20
C GLN A 144 36.85 -40.59 1.93
N GLU A 145 36.55 -41.17 3.10
CA GLU A 145 37.50 -42.03 3.80
C GLU A 145 37.87 -43.28 2.99
N GLN A 146 36.89 -43.92 2.34
CA GLN A 146 37.14 -45.07 1.47
C GLN A 146 38.05 -44.70 0.30
N LEU A 147 37.80 -43.54 -0.32
CA LEU A 147 38.65 -43.01 -1.39
C LEU A 147 40.08 -42.77 -0.90
N GLN A 148 40.27 -42.14 0.27
CA GLN A 148 41.61 -41.92 0.84
C GLN A 148 42.35 -43.24 1.09
N ARG A 149 41.66 -44.26 1.62
CA ARG A 149 42.25 -45.60 1.82
C ARG A 149 42.67 -46.24 0.50
N LEU A 150 41.82 -46.15 -0.53
CA LEU A 150 42.14 -46.68 -1.86
C LEU A 150 43.31 -45.93 -2.51
N LEU A 151 43.39 -44.61 -2.35
CA LEU A 151 44.52 -43.82 -2.84
C LEU A 151 45.84 -44.27 -2.18
N LEU A 152 45.83 -44.52 -0.87
CA LEU A 152 47.01 -45.04 -0.16
C LEU A 152 47.45 -46.39 -0.74
N VAL A 153 46.51 -47.33 -0.88
CA VAL A 153 46.80 -48.65 -1.48
C VAL A 153 47.29 -48.51 -2.93
N ASN A 154 46.73 -47.58 -3.71
CA ASN A 154 47.18 -47.35 -5.09
C ASN A 154 48.63 -46.88 -5.13
N VAL A 155 49.03 -45.97 -4.23
CA VAL A 155 50.41 -45.52 -4.08
C VAL A 155 51.32 -46.68 -3.70
N GLU A 156 50.94 -47.52 -2.74
CA GLU A 156 51.73 -48.70 -2.35
C GLU A 156 51.91 -49.68 -3.52
N LEU A 157 50.86 -49.93 -4.30
CA LEU A 157 50.93 -50.81 -5.47
C LEU A 157 51.86 -50.24 -6.55
N ARG A 158 51.84 -48.93 -6.80
CA ARG A 158 52.78 -48.27 -7.72
C ARG A 158 54.23 -48.41 -7.26
N HIS A 159 54.48 -48.26 -5.95
CA HIS A 159 55.82 -48.48 -5.38
C HIS A 159 56.27 -49.94 -5.53
N LYS A 160 55.39 -50.90 -5.25
CA LYS A 160 55.69 -52.33 -5.44
C LYS A 160 55.99 -52.65 -6.91
N LEU A 161 55.22 -52.11 -7.85
CA LEU A 161 55.45 -52.26 -9.28
C LEU A 161 56.81 -51.67 -9.69
N ALA A 162 57.14 -50.46 -9.22
CA ALA A 162 58.43 -49.83 -9.50
C ALA A 162 59.61 -50.65 -8.95
N ALA A 163 59.48 -51.21 -7.74
CA ALA A 163 60.48 -52.08 -7.15
C ALA A 163 60.69 -53.37 -7.96
N VAL A 164 59.60 -54.04 -8.37
CA VAL A 164 59.68 -55.24 -9.22
C VAL A 164 60.28 -54.93 -10.59
N GLN A 165 59.90 -53.81 -11.21
CA GLN A 165 60.51 -53.37 -12.47
C GLN A 165 62.01 -53.09 -12.33
N ALA A 166 62.45 -52.47 -11.23
CA ALA A 166 63.86 -52.24 -10.96
C ALA A 166 64.63 -53.56 -10.77
N GLN A 167 64.04 -54.53 -10.05
CA GLN A 167 64.61 -55.87 -9.89
C GLN A 167 64.74 -56.60 -11.24
N LEU A 168 63.72 -56.54 -12.10
CA LEU A 168 63.74 -57.13 -13.43
C LEU A 168 64.88 -56.55 -14.30
N ARG A 169 65.03 -55.23 -14.33
CA ARG A 169 66.13 -54.57 -15.06
C ARG A 169 67.49 -55.00 -14.53
N ALA A 170 67.66 -55.02 -13.20
CA ALA A 170 68.91 -55.47 -12.60
C ALA A 170 69.21 -56.96 -12.87
N ALA A 171 68.20 -57.81 -13.03
CA ALA A 171 68.39 -59.21 -13.44
C ALA A 171 68.83 -59.29 -14.92
N GLN A 172 68.17 -58.56 -15.82
CA GLN A 172 68.54 -58.49 -17.24
C GLN A 172 69.95 -57.94 -17.45
N ASP A 173 70.36 -56.93 -16.68
CA ASP A 173 71.70 -56.37 -16.77
C ASP A 173 72.77 -57.36 -16.28
N ARG A 174 72.46 -58.19 -15.28
CA ARG A 174 73.33 -59.30 -14.87
C ARG A 174 73.42 -60.37 -15.96
N GLU A 175 72.31 -60.76 -16.57
CA GLU A 175 72.30 -61.71 -17.70
C GLU A 175 73.15 -61.20 -18.86
N ARG A 176 72.99 -59.93 -19.26
CA ARG A 176 73.83 -59.30 -20.30
C ARG A 176 75.31 -59.27 -19.92
N ALA A 177 75.63 -58.96 -18.66
CA ALA A 177 77.02 -58.99 -18.17
C ALA A 177 77.62 -60.40 -18.20
N HIS A 178 76.81 -61.43 -17.99
CA HIS A 178 77.20 -62.84 -18.10
C HIS A 178 77.27 -63.35 -19.56
N GLU A 179 76.55 -62.75 -20.51
CA GLU A 179 76.61 -63.09 -21.93
C GLU A 179 77.79 -62.45 -22.68
N LEU A 180 78.30 -61.30 -22.21
CA LEU A 180 79.41 -60.57 -22.85
C LEU A 180 80.76 -61.31 -22.93
N PRO A 181 81.14 -62.24 -22.02
CA PRO A 181 82.37 -63.04 -22.15
C PRO A 181 82.28 -64.20 -23.16
N LEU A 182 81.10 -64.56 -23.67
CA LEU A 182 80.91 -65.72 -24.56
C LEU A 182 81.08 -65.40 -26.07
N LYS A 183 81.32 -64.13 -26.43
CA LYS A 183 81.49 -63.71 -27.82
C LYS A 183 82.80 -62.94 -28.03
N SER A 184 83.93 -63.68 -28.08
CA SER A 184 85.05 -63.57 -29.06
C SER A 184 86.44 -63.87 -28.45
N PRO A 185 87.44 -64.41 -29.20
CA PRO A 185 87.50 -64.58 -30.67
C PRO A 185 87.84 -66.00 -31.16
N ASP A 186 87.16 -66.45 -32.23
CA ASP A 186 87.79 -67.32 -33.22
C ASP A 186 87.91 -66.58 -34.55
N LYS A 187 89.11 -66.66 -35.09
CA LYS A 187 89.62 -65.90 -36.23
C LYS A 187 89.26 -66.60 -37.55
N HIS A 188 88.92 -65.79 -38.55
CA HIS A 188 89.22 -65.95 -39.98
C HIS A 188 89.24 -67.37 -40.58
N ALA A 189 88.22 -67.71 -41.36
CA ALA A 189 88.38 -68.49 -42.59
C ALA A 189 87.14 -68.34 -43.50
N GLU A 190 87.39 -68.32 -44.81
CA GLU A 190 86.43 -68.48 -45.93
C GLU A 190 85.80 -67.21 -46.52
N GLU A 191 86.73 -66.47 -47.10
CA GLU A 191 86.66 -65.88 -48.43
C GLU A 191 85.88 -66.69 -49.49
N GLN A 192 84.96 -66.00 -50.16
CA GLN A 192 84.53 -66.15 -51.57
C GLN A 192 84.10 -67.54 -52.07
N ARG A 193 82.78 -67.74 -52.29
CA ARG A 193 82.28 -68.37 -53.52
C ARG A 193 80.94 -67.79 -54.01
N ARG A 194 81.04 -67.12 -55.16
CA ARG A 194 80.17 -67.18 -56.36
C ARG A 194 78.69 -66.73 -56.27
N LYS A 195 78.38 -65.65 -57.00
CA LYS A 195 77.07 -65.36 -57.67
C LYS A 195 76.81 -66.40 -58.80
N PRO A 196 75.56 -66.73 -59.24
CA PRO A 196 74.59 -65.80 -59.85
C PRO A 196 73.06 -66.01 -59.60
N ASP A 197 72.30 -64.95 -59.95
CA ASP A 197 70.84 -64.65 -60.16
C ASP A 197 69.88 -65.83 -60.54
N PRO A 198 68.50 -65.72 -60.54
CA PRO A 198 67.68 -64.53 -60.87
C PRO A 198 66.24 -64.38 -60.25
N ILE A 199 65.55 -63.30 -60.66
CA ILE A 199 64.08 -63.06 -60.73
C ILE A 199 63.41 -62.23 -59.57
N THR A 200 62.99 -61.01 -59.96
CA THR A 200 61.97 -60.04 -59.46
C THR A 200 60.61 -60.73 -59.08
N PRO A 201 59.57 -60.11 -58.43
CA PRO A 201 59.28 -58.67 -58.30
C PRO A 201 58.50 -58.17 -57.04
N GLU A 202 58.20 -56.85 -57.08
CA GLU A 202 57.11 -56.08 -56.45
C GLU A 202 57.22 -55.50 -55.02
N ASP A 203 57.01 -54.17 -55.00
CA ASP A 203 56.44 -53.26 -54.00
C ASP A 203 57.15 -52.86 -52.68
N PRO A 204 57.61 -51.60 -52.58
CA PRO A 204 57.76 -50.89 -51.32
C PRO A 204 56.50 -50.07 -50.96
N VAL A 205 55.90 -50.45 -49.83
CA VAL A 205 55.32 -49.58 -48.79
C VAL A 205 54.68 -48.28 -49.28
N TYR A 206 53.35 -48.33 -49.42
CA TYR A 206 52.48 -47.17 -49.47
C TYR A 206 52.68 -46.27 -48.24
N THR A 207 53.12 -45.05 -48.50
CA THR A 207 52.85 -43.88 -47.67
C THR A 207 51.43 -43.40 -47.99
N PRO A 208 50.49 -43.32 -47.04
CA PRO A 208 49.28 -42.55 -47.28
C PRO A 208 49.58 -41.06 -47.11
N LEU A 209 49.56 -40.38 -48.26
CA LEU A 209 49.43 -38.94 -48.39
C LEU A 209 48.28 -38.40 -47.51
N GLN A 210 48.51 -37.19 -47.02
CA GLN A 210 47.53 -36.29 -46.41
C GLN A 210 46.21 -36.20 -47.22
N PRO A 211 45.06 -36.01 -46.56
CA PRO A 211 43.95 -35.30 -47.16
C PRO A 211 44.24 -33.80 -47.07
N GLU A 212 44.28 -33.14 -48.23
CA GLU A 212 44.27 -31.69 -48.32
C GLU A 212 43.10 -31.09 -47.54
N HIS A 213 43.43 -30.13 -46.67
CA HIS A 213 42.49 -29.20 -46.08
C HIS A 213 41.87 -28.29 -47.16
N PRO A 214 40.54 -28.10 -47.19
CA PRO A 214 39.94 -26.88 -47.67
C PRO A 214 40.11 -25.77 -46.60
N PRO A 215 40.18 -24.49 -47.01
CA PRO A 215 40.74 -23.41 -46.22
C PRO A 215 39.87 -23.02 -45.01
N GLU A 216 40.60 -22.58 -43.98
CA GLU A 216 40.20 -22.05 -42.68
C GLU A 216 38.89 -21.24 -42.66
N ALA A 217 37.79 -21.90 -42.30
CA ALA A 217 36.71 -21.26 -41.57
C ALA A 217 36.93 -21.56 -40.08
N GLY A 218 37.63 -20.65 -39.38
CA GLY A 218 37.73 -20.55 -37.93
C GLY A 218 37.67 -21.87 -37.16
N GLN A 219 38.73 -22.68 -37.25
CA GLN A 219 38.89 -23.84 -36.38
C GLN A 219 38.95 -23.35 -34.94
N CYS A 220 37.81 -23.44 -34.24
CA CYS A 220 37.73 -23.12 -32.82
C CYS A 220 38.69 -24.05 -32.07
N GLY A 221 39.66 -23.47 -31.37
CA GLY A 221 40.62 -24.19 -30.53
C GLY A 221 40.01 -24.76 -29.24
N LEU A 222 38.73 -25.15 -29.27
CA LEU A 222 38.02 -25.70 -28.13
C LEU A 222 38.02 -27.23 -28.21
N SER A 223 38.31 -27.89 -27.09
CA SER A 223 38.22 -29.34 -27.00
C SER A 223 36.76 -29.81 -27.04
N ARG A 224 36.52 -31.05 -27.48
CA ARG A 224 35.17 -31.65 -27.51
C ARG A 224 34.50 -31.62 -26.13
N GLU A 225 35.29 -31.82 -25.09
CA GLU A 225 34.86 -31.80 -23.68
C GLU A 225 34.46 -30.39 -23.23
N GLU A 226 35.22 -29.35 -23.62
CA GLU A 226 34.86 -27.95 -23.36
C GLU A 226 33.53 -27.57 -24.03
N VAL A 227 33.29 -28.04 -25.25
CA VAL A 227 32.02 -27.77 -25.94
C VAL A 227 30.85 -28.47 -25.24
N GLU A 228 31.03 -29.71 -24.78
CA GLU A 228 30.03 -30.44 -23.99
C GLU A 228 29.73 -29.69 -22.67
N GLN A 229 30.77 -29.20 -22.00
CA GLN A 229 30.63 -28.40 -20.78
C GLN A 229 29.88 -27.08 -21.02
N ILE A 230 30.26 -26.32 -22.05
CA ILE A 230 29.58 -25.05 -22.41
C ILE A 230 28.10 -25.30 -22.73
N LEU A 231 27.77 -26.40 -23.42
CA LEU A 231 26.39 -26.76 -23.73
C LEU A 231 25.60 -27.10 -22.47
N GLN A 232 26.22 -27.79 -21.51
CA GLN A 232 25.62 -28.08 -20.22
C GLN A 232 25.36 -26.78 -19.43
N GLU A 233 26.37 -25.93 -19.27
CA GLU A 233 26.25 -24.65 -18.59
C GLU A 233 25.19 -23.75 -19.25
N ARG A 234 25.12 -23.75 -20.59
CA ARG A 234 24.08 -23.03 -21.34
C ARG A 234 22.68 -23.57 -21.03
N ASN A 235 22.52 -24.89 -20.92
CA ASN A 235 21.23 -25.50 -20.57
C ASN A 235 20.83 -25.12 -19.14
N GLU A 236 21.77 -25.17 -18.19
CA GLU A 236 21.55 -24.77 -16.79
C GLU A 236 21.20 -23.27 -16.68
N LEU A 237 21.90 -22.40 -17.40
CA LEU A 237 21.55 -20.98 -17.46
C LEU A 237 20.17 -20.74 -18.08
N LYS A 238 19.78 -21.54 -19.09
CA LYS A 238 18.45 -21.44 -19.70
C LYS A 238 17.36 -21.83 -18.71
N THR A 239 17.55 -22.89 -17.92
CA THR A 239 16.60 -23.28 -16.87
C THR A 239 16.54 -22.21 -15.78
N ASN A 240 17.68 -21.68 -15.35
CA ASN A 240 17.73 -20.63 -14.33
C ASN A 240 17.03 -19.33 -14.79
N VAL A 241 17.25 -18.90 -16.04
CA VAL A 241 16.55 -17.72 -16.60
C VAL A 241 15.04 -17.95 -16.71
N PHE A 242 14.60 -19.17 -16.97
CA PHE A 242 13.18 -19.51 -16.97
C PHE A 242 12.58 -19.41 -15.57
N LEU A 243 13.19 -20.05 -14.58
CA LEU A 243 12.74 -20.03 -13.18
C LEU A 243 12.71 -18.60 -12.62
N LEU A 244 13.77 -17.82 -12.84
CA LEU A 244 13.84 -16.42 -12.41
C LEU A 244 12.76 -15.54 -13.05
N LYS A 245 12.30 -15.84 -14.27
CA LYS A 245 11.18 -15.11 -14.89
C LYS A 245 9.86 -15.44 -14.20
N GLU A 246 9.66 -16.70 -13.81
CA GLU A 246 8.48 -17.15 -13.08
C GLU A 246 8.43 -16.55 -11.68
N GLU A 247 9.54 -16.61 -10.93
CA GLU A 247 9.68 -15.98 -9.61
C GLU A 247 9.42 -14.47 -9.67
N LEU A 248 9.96 -13.79 -10.68
CA LEU A 248 9.75 -12.37 -10.87
C LEU A 248 8.26 -12.06 -11.17
N ALA A 249 7.61 -12.88 -12.00
CA ALA A 249 6.17 -12.76 -12.25
C ALA A 249 5.33 -13.05 -10.99
N TYR A 250 5.74 -14.02 -10.19
CA TYR A 250 5.11 -14.33 -8.89
C TYR A 250 5.15 -13.11 -7.97
N PHE A 251 6.34 -12.54 -7.73
CA PHE A 251 6.46 -11.36 -6.87
C PHE A 251 5.70 -10.15 -7.42
N GLN A 252 5.70 -9.94 -8.75
CA GLN A 252 4.91 -8.86 -9.34
C GLN A 252 3.41 -9.00 -9.10
N ARG A 253 2.87 -10.23 -9.12
CA ARG A 253 1.48 -10.50 -8.80
C ARG A 253 1.21 -10.30 -7.31
N GLU A 254 2.08 -10.83 -6.46
CA GLU A 254 1.99 -10.69 -5.00
C GLU A 254 1.94 -9.22 -4.55
N LEU A 255 2.76 -8.37 -5.18
CA LEU A 255 2.77 -6.92 -4.90
C LEU A 255 1.41 -6.24 -5.16
N LEU A 256 0.64 -6.71 -6.15
CA LEU A 256 -0.68 -6.18 -6.48
C LEU A 256 -1.77 -6.78 -5.60
N THR A 257 -1.66 -8.08 -5.29
CA THR A 257 -2.61 -8.80 -4.45
C THR A 257 -2.68 -8.24 -3.03
N ASP A 258 -1.53 -7.88 -2.43
CA ASP A 258 -1.46 -7.27 -1.10
C ASP A 258 -1.78 -5.76 -1.07
N HIS A 259 -2.13 -5.15 -2.21
CA HIS A 259 -2.38 -3.70 -2.38
C HIS A 259 -1.24 -2.78 -1.87
N ARG A 260 -0.02 -3.31 -1.72
CA ARG A 260 1.14 -2.56 -1.21
C ARG A 260 1.56 -1.45 -2.15
N VAL A 261 1.35 -1.65 -3.45
CA VAL A 261 1.80 -0.75 -4.50
C VAL A 261 0.68 -0.55 -5.52
N PRO A 262 0.30 0.70 -5.85
CA PRO A 262 -0.62 0.98 -6.94
C PRO A 262 -0.13 0.37 -8.26
N GLY A 263 -1.04 -0.21 -9.05
CA GLY A 263 -0.69 -0.91 -10.30
C GLY A 263 0.08 -0.04 -11.31
N LEU A 264 -0.27 1.24 -11.39
CA LEU A 264 0.44 2.22 -12.23
C LEU A 264 1.91 2.37 -11.82
N LEU A 265 2.19 2.42 -10.51
CA LEU A 265 3.55 2.53 -10.00
C LEU A 265 4.35 1.25 -10.26
N LEU A 266 3.71 0.08 -10.13
CA LEU A 266 4.36 -1.19 -10.47
C LEU A 266 4.76 -1.23 -11.96
N GLU A 267 3.90 -0.77 -12.87
CA GLU A 267 4.27 -0.76 -14.29
C GLU A 267 5.37 0.25 -14.61
N ALA A 268 5.34 1.44 -14.00
CA ALA A 268 6.45 2.39 -14.10
C ALA A 268 7.78 1.77 -13.61
N MET A 269 7.75 1.00 -12.52
CA MET A 269 8.92 0.25 -12.03
C MET A 269 9.37 -0.82 -13.01
N LYS A 270 8.45 -1.57 -13.65
CA LYS A 270 8.83 -2.58 -14.66
C LYS A 270 9.54 -1.95 -15.85
N VAL A 271 9.02 -0.83 -16.36
CA VAL A 271 9.65 -0.08 -17.46
C VAL A 271 11.05 0.41 -17.04
N ALA A 272 11.18 0.99 -15.85
CA ALA A 272 12.47 1.44 -15.32
C ALA A 272 13.49 0.30 -15.19
N VAL A 273 13.08 -0.85 -14.65
CA VAL A 273 13.95 -2.04 -14.52
C VAL A 273 14.34 -2.61 -15.88
N ARG A 274 13.42 -2.64 -16.87
CA ARG A 274 13.74 -3.07 -18.24
C ARG A 274 14.77 -2.14 -18.88
N LYS A 275 14.63 -0.82 -18.70
CA LYS A 275 15.59 0.19 -19.17
C LYS A 275 16.97 -0.03 -18.55
N GLN A 276 17.04 -0.19 -17.23
CA GLN A 276 18.31 -0.46 -16.53
C GLN A 276 18.92 -1.82 -16.91
N ARG A 277 18.10 -2.86 -17.05
CA ARG A 277 18.55 -4.19 -17.50
C ARG A 277 19.18 -4.11 -18.89
N LYS A 278 18.57 -3.38 -19.83
CA LYS A 278 19.12 -3.20 -21.19
C LYS A 278 20.49 -2.53 -21.13
N LYS A 279 20.62 -1.47 -20.31
CA LYS A 279 21.89 -0.76 -20.07
C LYS A 279 22.97 -1.67 -19.47
N ILE A 280 22.68 -2.38 -18.39
CA ILE A 280 23.64 -3.26 -17.71
C ILE A 280 24.02 -4.42 -18.63
N LYS A 281 23.04 -5.05 -19.29
CA LYS A 281 23.30 -6.15 -20.23
C LYS A 281 24.23 -5.73 -21.36
N ALA A 282 24.01 -4.55 -21.95
CA ALA A 282 24.86 -4.03 -23.02
C ALA A 282 26.32 -3.86 -22.53
N LYS A 283 26.50 -3.29 -21.34
CA LYS A 283 27.82 -3.14 -20.70
C LYS A 283 28.51 -4.47 -20.40
N MET A 284 27.78 -5.45 -19.86
CA MET A 284 28.34 -6.77 -19.52
C MET A 284 28.72 -7.59 -20.76
N LEU A 285 28.00 -7.42 -21.87
CA LEU A 285 28.22 -8.17 -23.10
C LEU A 285 29.08 -7.41 -24.14
N GLY A 286 29.48 -6.17 -23.83
CA GLY A 286 30.26 -5.32 -24.74
C GLY A 286 29.53 -4.91 -26.02
N THR A 287 28.19 -4.96 -26.05
CA THR A 287 27.39 -4.50 -27.19
C THR A 287 27.20 -2.98 -27.15
N PRO A 288 27.22 -2.25 -28.28
CA PRO A 288 27.07 -0.80 -28.29
C PRO A 288 25.75 -0.36 -27.65
N GLU A 289 25.81 0.67 -26.81
CA GLU A 289 24.67 1.26 -26.10
C GLU A 289 23.85 2.11 -27.11
N GLU A 290 23.03 1.46 -27.93
CA GLU A 290 22.11 2.17 -28.85
C GLU A 290 21.10 2.99 -28.06
N ALA A 291 21.00 4.28 -28.41
CA ALA A 291 20.21 5.28 -27.72
C ALA A 291 18.72 4.92 -27.64
N GLU A 292 18.11 5.39 -26.55
CA GLU A 292 16.72 5.24 -26.13
C GLU A 292 15.70 5.11 -27.28
N SER A 293 15.38 3.86 -27.65
CA SER A 293 14.22 3.53 -28.47
C SER A 293 12.99 3.50 -27.56
N SER A 294 12.23 4.59 -27.67
CA SER A 294 10.85 4.76 -27.23
C SER A 294 9.95 3.83 -28.02
N ASP A 295 9.36 2.81 -27.38
CA ASP A 295 8.21 2.08 -27.93
C ASP A 295 7.40 1.45 -26.79
N ASP A 296 6.08 1.59 -26.89
CA ASP A 296 4.95 1.02 -26.13
C ASP A 296 4.31 1.78 -24.92
N GLU A 297 3.16 2.38 -25.28
CA GLU A 297 1.93 2.94 -24.64
C GLU A 297 1.46 2.49 -23.23
N ASP A 298 0.84 3.42 -22.46
CA ASP A 298 -0.57 3.37 -21.98
C ASP A 298 -0.88 4.47 -20.94
N GLY A 299 -1.93 5.27 -21.16
CA GLY A 299 -2.40 6.34 -20.28
C GLY A 299 -3.84 6.19 -19.80
N SER A 300 -4.11 6.56 -18.54
CA SER A 300 -5.42 7.04 -18.02
C SER A 300 -5.35 7.17 -16.49
N TRP A 301 -5.94 8.24 -15.91
CA TRP A 301 -6.87 8.25 -14.76
C TRP A 301 -7.26 9.71 -14.37
N LEU A 302 -8.57 9.97 -14.20
CA LEU A 302 -9.19 11.24 -13.74
C LEU A 302 -10.19 11.03 -12.58
N LEU A 303 -10.01 11.84 -11.51
CA LEU A 303 -10.93 12.60 -10.60
C LEU A 303 -12.38 12.18 -10.23
N LEU A 304 -12.75 12.40 -8.95
CA LEU A 304 -14.13 12.65 -8.45
C LEU A 304 -14.16 13.52 -7.16
N SER A 305 -15.13 14.46 -7.09
CA SER A 305 -15.32 15.52 -6.07
C SER A 305 -16.54 15.31 -5.15
N SER A 306 -16.49 15.98 -3.99
CA SER A 306 -17.41 15.99 -2.82
C SER A 306 -18.60 16.97 -2.92
N ASN A 307 -19.64 16.83 -2.08
CA ASN A 307 -20.69 17.86 -1.87
C ASN A 307 -21.26 17.88 -0.43
N LYS A 308 -21.68 19.07 0.07
CA LYS A 308 -22.23 19.38 1.42
C LYS A 308 -23.50 20.27 1.32
N GLY A 309 -24.35 20.32 2.36
CA GLY A 309 -25.45 21.30 2.53
C GLY A 309 -26.00 21.41 3.98
N ASP A 310 -26.46 22.61 4.37
CA ASP A 310 -26.91 23.11 5.71
C ASP A 310 -28.42 23.55 5.71
N ASP A 311 -29.04 23.76 6.90
CA ASP A 311 -30.43 24.29 7.12
C ASP A 311 -30.54 25.33 8.32
N PRO A 312 -31.64 26.13 8.47
CA PRO A 312 -31.75 27.37 9.29
C PRO A 312 -32.62 27.33 10.61
N PRO A 313 -32.77 28.43 11.41
CA PRO A 313 -33.31 28.41 12.81
C PRO A 313 -34.63 29.20 13.13
N PRO A 314 -35.20 29.14 14.39
CA PRO A 314 -36.56 29.62 14.79
C PRO A 314 -36.64 30.73 15.92
N PRO A 315 -37.84 31.21 16.40
CA PRO A 315 -38.09 32.58 16.95
C PRO A 315 -38.32 32.80 18.49
N GLU A 316 -38.59 34.07 18.90
CA GLU A 316 -38.28 34.79 20.19
C GLU A 316 -39.37 34.87 21.33
N SER A 317 -39.08 35.61 22.45
CA SER A 317 -39.54 35.39 23.87
C SER A 317 -40.22 36.59 24.63
N ARG A 318 -40.55 36.41 25.93
CA ARG A 318 -41.55 37.12 26.79
C ARG A 318 -41.19 38.46 27.48
N ILE A 319 -40.01 39.04 27.31
CA ILE A 319 -39.59 40.23 28.10
C ILE A 319 -40.21 41.55 27.61
N GLN A 320 -40.84 41.54 26.44
CA GLN A 320 -41.62 42.64 25.88
C GLN A 320 -42.72 43.19 26.81
N SER A 321 -43.23 42.40 27.78
CA SER A 321 -44.32 42.82 28.68
C SER A 321 -43.94 43.96 29.63
N PHE A 322 -42.66 44.13 29.96
CA PHE A 322 -42.19 45.20 30.87
C PHE A 322 -42.10 46.57 30.19
N PHE A 323 -42.19 46.60 28.87
CA PHE A 323 -42.05 47.80 28.05
C PHE A 323 -43.26 48.04 27.15
N GLY A 324 -44.41 47.43 27.49
CA GLY A 324 -45.63 47.46 26.67
C GLY A 324 -46.14 48.87 26.32
N SER A 325 -45.86 49.89 27.15
CA SER A 325 -46.20 51.28 26.83
C SER A 325 -45.41 51.87 25.66
N TRP A 326 -44.35 51.20 25.21
CA TRP A 326 -43.48 51.61 24.10
C TRP A 326 -43.76 50.85 22.81
N PHE A 327 -44.41 49.69 22.90
CA PHE A 327 -44.75 48.82 21.76
C PHE A 327 -46.23 48.89 21.34
N GLN A 328 -47.07 49.65 22.07
CA GLN A 328 -48.50 49.78 21.77
C GLN A 328 -48.84 50.63 20.53
N ASN A 329 -47.85 51.20 19.82
CA ASN A 329 -48.12 52.09 18.68
C ASN A 329 -47.85 51.51 17.28
N GLU A 330 -47.49 50.23 17.13
CA GLU A 330 -47.26 49.65 15.79
C GLU A 330 -48.20 48.48 15.39
N ALA A 331 -49.20 48.15 16.21
CA ALA A 331 -50.05 46.98 15.94
C ALA A 331 -51.56 47.28 16.01
N GLU A 332 -52.05 48.31 15.31
CA GLU A 332 -53.48 48.43 14.98
C GLU A 332 -53.68 48.99 13.56
N VAL A 333 -53.71 48.10 12.57
CA VAL A 333 -54.51 48.28 11.35
C VAL A 333 -55.51 47.13 11.32
N PRO A 334 -56.82 47.37 11.48
CA PRO A 334 -57.80 46.30 11.59
C PRO A 334 -58.28 45.85 10.19
N GLU A 335 -58.13 44.57 9.90
CA GLU A 335 -58.91 43.89 8.87
C GLU A 335 -60.24 43.40 9.47
N ALA A 336 -61.36 43.82 8.89
CA ALA A 336 -62.60 43.03 8.94
C ALA A 336 -63.60 43.39 7.81
N LYS A 337 -63.69 42.44 6.86
CA LYS A 337 -64.93 41.84 6.31
C LYS A 337 -65.86 42.64 5.37
N THR A 338 -65.76 42.26 4.09
CA THR A 338 -66.84 41.79 3.18
C THR A 338 -68.22 42.48 3.23
N SER A 339 -68.66 43.08 2.12
CA SER A 339 -69.79 42.60 1.27
C SER A 339 -70.35 43.69 0.31
N ASN A 340 -70.41 43.32 -0.98
CA ASN A 340 -71.55 43.40 -1.91
C ASN A 340 -72.22 44.74 -2.33
N THR A 341 -72.38 44.84 -3.67
CA THR A 341 -73.56 45.33 -4.44
C THR A 341 -73.71 46.84 -4.75
N THR A 342 -73.43 47.15 -6.04
CA THR A 342 -73.99 48.12 -7.07
C THR A 342 -75.20 49.05 -6.71
N PRO A 343 -75.54 50.15 -7.46
CA PRO A 343 -75.38 50.35 -8.94
C PRO A 343 -75.20 51.81 -9.50
N SER A 344 -75.24 51.90 -10.85
CA SER A 344 -75.49 53.07 -11.75
C SER A 344 -74.28 53.95 -12.10
N GLU A 345 -74.03 54.38 -13.35
CA GLU A 345 -74.94 54.67 -14.48
C GLU A 345 -74.15 54.82 -15.80
N LEU A 346 -74.86 54.68 -16.94
CA LEU A 346 -74.54 55.11 -18.33
C LEU A 346 -73.42 54.36 -19.09
N GLY A 347 -73.62 53.76 -20.26
CA GLY A 347 -74.75 53.68 -21.20
C GLY A 347 -74.26 53.15 -22.56
N GLY A 348 -75.15 52.48 -23.31
CA GLY A 348 -75.02 52.06 -24.72
C GLY A 348 -74.44 50.64 -24.88
N GLU A 349 -75.24 49.58 -25.09
CA GLU A 349 -75.89 49.17 -26.37
C GLU A 349 -74.82 48.92 -27.48
N GLU A 350 -74.69 47.76 -28.13
CA GLU A 350 -75.64 46.69 -28.45
C GLU A 350 -74.88 45.40 -28.89
N GLU A 351 -75.44 44.25 -28.47
CA GLU A 351 -75.62 42.95 -29.15
C GLU A 351 -74.57 42.32 -30.11
N THR A 352 -73.97 41.22 -29.61
CA THR A 352 -73.92 39.81 -30.08
C THR A 352 -74.46 39.40 -31.47
N PRO A 353 -74.31 38.12 -31.92
CA PRO A 353 -73.23 37.11 -31.77
C PRO A 353 -72.88 36.47 -33.15
N HIS A 354 -71.94 35.51 -33.23
CA HIS A 354 -72.15 34.17 -33.84
C HIS A 354 -70.88 33.38 -34.24
N LEU A 355 -70.98 32.05 -34.05
CA LEU A 355 -70.48 30.92 -34.85
C LEU A 355 -69.08 30.32 -34.62
N GLU A 356 -69.05 29.08 -34.12
CA GLU A 356 -68.16 28.03 -34.63
C GLU A 356 -68.60 27.61 -36.06
N PRO A 357 -67.75 27.00 -36.91
CA PRO A 357 -67.61 25.52 -36.89
C PRO A 357 -66.26 24.91 -37.38
N VAL A 358 -65.98 23.69 -36.91
CA VAL A 358 -65.54 22.47 -37.66
C VAL A 358 -64.20 22.47 -38.44
N GLY A 359 -63.41 21.39 -38.25
CA GLY A 359 -62.51 20.86 -39.30
C GLY A 359 -61.34 19.99 -38.82
N THR A 360 -61.50 18.67 -38.90
CA THR A 360 -60.50 17.60 -38.62
C THR A 360 -59.56 17.34 -39.84
N PRO A 361 -58.70 16.29 -39.85
CA PRO A 361 -57.21 16.21 -39.84
C PRO A 361 -56.62 15.94 -41.28
N PRO A 362 -55.51 15.18 -41.59
CA PRO A 362 -54.46 14.49 -40.79
C PRO A 362 -52.98 14.49 -41.30
N ALA A 363 -52.08 14.03 -40.40
CA ALA A 363 -50.90 13.15 -40.58
C ALA A 363 -49.68 13.62 -41.44
N PRO A 364 -48.62 12.79 -41.60
CA PRO A 364 -47.52 12.54 -40.65
C PRO A 364 -46.13 12.74 -41.32
N ASN A 365 -45.02 12.50 -40.62
CA ASN A 365 -43.66 12.11 -41.09
C ASN A 365 -42.70 12.28 -39.88
N SER A 366 -41.72 11.44 -39.52
CA SER A 366 -41.26 10.09 -39.87
C SER A 366 -40.37 9.63 -38.71
#